data_AF-A0A924MR08-F1
#
_entry.id   AF-A0A924MR08-F1
#
_cell.length_a   1.000
_cell.length_b   1.000
_cell.length_c   1.000
_cell.angle_alpha   90.00
_cell.angle_beta   90.00
_cell.angle_gamma   90.00
#
_symmetry.space_group_name_H-M   'P 1'
#
loop_
_entity.id
_entity.type
_entity.pdbx_description
1 polymer ?
#
loop_
_entity_poly.entity_id
_entity_poly.type
_entity_poly.pdbx_seq_one_letter_code
_entity_poly.pdbx_strand_id
1 'polypeptide(L)'
;MKAPRIGFLDPGRDYVRVKVGFSWPAFFFGAMWASAKKLWGALFLMLLVEIGLYALGAAAQAQRSMPLVLVQLAIQLAYALARGFFGNAWWRASLRRRGYQVYVEKRDAVT
;
A
#
# COMPACT_ATOMS: atom_id res chain seq x y z
N MET A 1 -14.50 10.80 14.38
CA MET A 1 -14.57 10.98 12.92
C MET A 1 -14.36 9.63 12.23
N LYS A 2 -15.38 9.07 11.55
CA LYS A 2 -15.21 7.83 10.75
C LYS A 2 -14.53 8.20 9.44
N ALA A 3 -13.41 7.53 9.13
CA ALA A 3 -12.71 7.75 7.85
C ALA A 3 -13.67 7.53 6.67
N PRO A 4 -13.65 8.40 5.64
CA PRO A 4 -14.49 8.26 4.47
C PRO A 4 -14.24 6.89 3.80
N ARG A 5 -15.29 6.23 3.31
CA ARG A 5 -15.19 4.93 2.65
C ARG A 5 -15.71 5.10 1.23
N ILE A 6 -14.98 4.57 0.25
CA ILE A 6 -15.37 4.62 -1.15
C ILE A 6 -15.78 3.21 -1.56
N GLY A 7 -17.01 3.05 -2.02
CA GLY A 7 -17.50 1.81 -2.62
C GLY A 7 -17.09 1.76 -4.09
N PHE A 8 -16.76 0.57 -4.57
CA PHE A 8 -16.57 0.29 -5.99
C PHE A 8 -17.56 -0.79 -6.40
N LEU A 9 -18.26 -0.56 -7.50
CA LEU A 9 -19.26 -1.46 -8.07
C LEU A 9 -18.69 -2.10 -9.34
N ASP A 10 -18.68 -3.43 -9.36
CA ASP A 10 -18.42 -4.22 -10.57
C ASP A 10 -19.65 -4.15 -11.49
N PRO A 11 -19.49 -4.02 -12.83
CA PRO A 11 -20.57 -4.27 -13.78
C PRO A 11 -21.31 -5.61 -13.57
N GLY A 12 -20.67 -6.59 -12.93
CA GLY A 12 -21.20 -7.92 -12.62
C GLY A 12 -21.95 -8.12 -11.29
N ARG A 13 -22.16 -7.07 -10.46
CA ARG A 13 -22.80 -7.06 -9.11
C ARG A 13 -21.93 -7.27 -7.87
N ASP A 14 -20.60 -7.41 -7.98
CA ASP A 14 -19.75 -7.49 -6.80
C ASP A 14 -19.43 -6.09 -6.20
N TYR A 15 -19.72 -5.94 -4.90
CA TYR A 15 -19.47 -4.72 -4.13
C TYR A 15 -18.13 -4.80 -3.40
N VAL A 16 -17.14 -4.02 -3.83
CA VAL A 16 -15.83 -3.93 -3.16
C VAL A 16 -15.76 -2.65 -2.34
N ARG A 17 -15.77 -2.80 -1.01
CA ARG A 17 -15.64 -1.68 -0.08
C ARG A 17 -14.17 -1.41 0.22
N VAL A 18 -13.64 -0.27 -0.24
CA VAL A 18 -12.25 0.10 0.04
C VAL A 18 -12.20 1.17 1.13
N LYS A 19 -11.54 0.86 2.23
CA LYS A 19 -11.30 1.81 3.33
C LYS A 19 -10.31 2.87 2.84
N VAL A 20 -10.66 4.15 2.93
CA VAL A 20 -9.70 5.24 2.67
C VAL A 20 -8.86 5.41 3.92
N GLY A 21 -7.54 5.19 3.80
CA GLY A 21 -6.60 5.29 4.92
C GLY A 21 -5.51 4.23 4.85
N PHE A 22 -5.04 3.79 6.01
CA PHE A 22 -3.93 2.85 6.15
C PHE A 22 -4.31 1.41 5.76
N SER A 23 -3.47 0.79 4.93
CA SER A 23 -3.55 -0.60 4.51
C SER A 23 -2.65 -1.46 5.39
N TRP A 24 -3.24 -2.08 6.43
CA TRP A 24 -2.54 -3.07 7.26
C TRP A 24 -1.91 -4.21 6.46
N PRO A 25 -2.57 -4.76 5.43
CA PRO A 25 -1.95 -5.81 4.62
C PRO A 25 -0.74 -5.31 3.83
N ALA A 26 -0.78 -4.09 3.29
CA ALA A 26 0.37 -3.53 2.54
C ALA A 26 1.55 -3.18 3.47
N PHE A 27 1.28 -2.85 4.74
CA PHE A 27 2.30 -2.60 5.75
C PHE A 27 3.07 -3.88 6.12
N PHE A 28 2.36 -4.97 6.40
CA PHE A 28 3.00 -6.23 6.86
C PHE A 28 3.52 -7.10 5.70
N PHE A 29 2.78 -7.19 4.60
CA PHE A 29 3.08 -8.15 3.52
C PHE A 29 3.78 -7.53 2.31
N GLY A 30 3.94 -6.20 2.25
CA GLY A 30 4.74 -5.51 1.22
C GLY A 30 4.43 -5.95 -0.21
N ALA A 31 5.45 -6.46 -0.90
CA ALA A 31 5.34 -6.98 -2.27
C ALA A 31 4.33 -8.15 -2.40
N MET A 32 4.20 -9.02 -1.39
CA MET A 32 3.28 -10.16 -1.45
C MET A 32 1.81 -9.71 -1.50
N TRP A 33 1.48 -8.58 -0.85
CA TRP A 33 0.18 -7.95 -0.98
C TRP A 33 -0.08 -7.41 -2.39
N ALA A 34 0.92 -6.78 -3.01
CA ALA A 34 0.82 -6.28 -4.38
C ALA A 34 0.59 -7.44 -5.38
N SER A 35 1.26 -8.58 -5.19
CA SER A 35 1.05 -9.80 -5.97
C SER A 35 -0.36 -10.36 -5.81
N ALA A 36 -0.86 -10.50 -4.57
CA ALA A 36 -2.22 -10.99 -4.29
C ALA A 36 -3.30 -10.13 -4.95
N LYS A 37 -3.04 -8.83 -5.10
CA LYS A 37 -3.92 -7.86 -5.75
C LYS A 37 -3.68 -7.72 -7.26
N LYS A 38 -2.74 -8.46 -7.84
CA LYS A 38 -2.29 -8.36 -9.25
C LYS A 38 -1.93 -6.91 -9.63
N LEU A 39 -1.24 -6.21 -8.73
CA LEU A 39 -0.73 -4.84 -8.91
C LEU A 39 0.70 -4.88 -9.46
N TRP A 40 0.91 -5.43 -10.65
CA TRP A 40 2.24 -5.70 -11.21
C TRP A 40 3.17 -4.47 -11.22
N GLY A 41 2.67 -3.27 -11.58
CA GLY A 41 3.49 -2.06 -11.56
C GLY A 41 3.95 -1.65 -10.15
N ALA A 42 3.06 -1.74 -9.16
CA ALA A 42 3.41 -1.47 -7.77
C ALA A 42 4.32 -2.55 -7.18
N LEU A 43 4.12 -3.80 -7.61
CA LEU A 43 4.97 -4.94 -7.23
C LEU A 43 6.43 -4.71 -7.65
N PHE A 44 6.66 -4.38 -8.94
CA PHE A 44 8.01 -4.12 -9.44
C PHE A 44 8.67 -2.93 -8.72
N LEU A 45 7.92 -1.85 -8.50
CA LEU A 45 8.44 -0.70 -7.77
C LEU A 45 8.80 -1.05 -6.31
N MET A 46 7.95 -1.83 -5.63
CA MET A 46 8.20 -2.28 -4.27
C MET A 46 9.44 -3.18 -4.19
N LEU A 47 9.59 -4.12 -5.13
CA LEU A 47 10.76 -5.01 -5.24
C LEU A 47 12.04 -4.20 -5.47
N LEU A 48 12.01 -3.23 -6.37
CA LEU A 48 13.17 -2.39 -6.66
C LEU A 48 13.65 -1.63 -5.41
N VAL A 49 12.71 -1.06 -4.65
CA VAL A 49 13.02 -0.35 -3.40
C VAL A 49 13.49 -1.31 -2.31
N GLU A 50 12.90 -2.50 -2.17
CA GLU A 50 13.34 -3.50 -1.19
C GLU A 50 14.77 -3.99 -1.48
N ILE A 51 15.11 -4.24 -2.74
CA ILE A 51 16.48 -4.60 -3.13
C ILE A 51 17.46 -3.48 -2.79
N GLY A 52 17.10 -2.22 -3.08
CA GLY A 52 17.92 -1.06 -2.74
C GLY A 52 18.13 -0.91 -1.23
N LEU A 53 17.07 -1.06 -0.43
CA LEU A 53 17.15 -1.01 1.02
C LEU A 53 17.97 -2.17 1.60
N TYR A 54 17.87 -3.37 1.01
CA TYR A 54 18.67 -4.51 1.42
C TYR A 54 20.17 -4.28 1.15
N ALA A 55 20.52 -3.78 -0.04
CA ALA A 55 21.90 -3.43 -0.38
C ALA A 55 22.46 -2.34 0.54
N LEU A 56 21.67 -1.30 0.82
CA LEU A 56 22.06 -0.21 1.72
C LEU A 56 22.26 -0.71 3.16
N GLY A 57 21.37 -1.60 3.62
CA GLY A 57 21.50 -2.24 4.94
C GLY A 57 22.73 -3.14 5.04
N ALA A 58 23.04 -3.92 4.00
CA ALA A 58 24.24 -4.74 3.96
C ALA A 58 25.52 -3.89 4.02
N ALA A 59 25.56 -2.77 3.29
CA ALA A 59 26.67 -1.82 3.33
C ALA A 59 26.83 -1.15 4.70
N ALA A 60 25.73 -0.74 5.34
CA ALA A 60 25.74 -0.16 6.68
C ALA A 60 26.26 -1.14 7.74
N GLN A 61 25.84 -2.42 7.66
CA GLN A 61 26.32 -3.49 8.55
C GLN A 61 27.80 -3.80 8.33
N ALA A 62 28.27 -3.81 7.08
CA ALA A 62 29.68 -4.02 6.75
C ALA A 62 30.60 -2.96 7.37
N GLN A 63 30.13 -1.72 7.47
CA GLN A 63 30.87 -0.62 8.12
C GLN A 63 30.82 -0.66 9.66
N ARG A 64 30.06 -1.58 10.27
CA ARG A 64 29.86 -1.73 11.73
C ARG A 64 29.52 -0.42 12.45
N SER A 65 28.91 0.52 11.74
CA SER A 65 28.60 1.85 12.25
C SER A 65 27.17 1.85 12.82
N MET A 66 27.07 1.87 14.15
CA MET A 66 25.79 1.90 14.87
C MET A 66 24.85 3.04 14.40
N PRO A 67 25.34 4.28 14.17
CA PRO A 67 24.50 5.35 13.63
C PRO A 67 23.91 5.04 12.26
N LEU A 68 24.68 4.44 11.36
CA LEU A 68 24.19 4.07 10.01
C LEU A 68 23.12 2.98 10.09
N VAL A 69 23.28 2.00 10.98
CA VAL A 69 22.27 0.95 11.21
C VAL A 69 20.95 1.55 11.73
N LEU A 70 21.01 2.53 12.63
CA LEU A 70 19.81 3.22 13.14
C LEU A 70 19.11 4.05 12.06
N VAL A 71 19.86 4.78 11.23
CA VAL A 71 19.31 5.51 10.08
C VAL A 71 18.65 4.54 9.10
N GLN A 72 19.29 3.42 8.80
CA GLN A 72 18.72 2.38 7.93
C GLN A 72 17.39 1.84 8.48
N LEU A 73 17.33 1.58 9.79
CA LEU A 73 16.11 1.10 10.45
C LEU A 73 14.98 2.15 10.35
N ALA A 74 15.31 3.43 10.55
CA ALA A 74 14.35 4.52 10.41
C ALA A 74 13.80 4.61 8.97
N ILE A 75 14.66 4.46 7.96
CA ILE A 75 14.25 4.46 6.54
C ILE A 75 13.33 3.26 6.25
N GLN A 76 13.66 2.06 6.73
CA GLN A 76 12.83 0.87 6.58
C GLN A 76 11.44 1.07 7.20
N LEU A 77 11.37 1.67 8.39
CA LEU A 77 10.10 1.95 9.06
C LEU A 77 9.29 3.01 8.31
N ALA A 78 9.94 4.10 7.87
CA ALA A 78 9.31 5.12 7.05
C ALA A 78 8.76 4.54 5.73
N TYR A 79 9.52 3.66 5.08
CA TYR A 79 9.08 2.95 3.89
C TYR A 79 7.89 2.01 4.17
N ALA A 80 7.91 1.25 5.26
CA ALA A 80 6.77 0.42 5.67
C ALA A 80 5.51 1.27 5.88
N LEU A 81 5.63 2.39 6.60
CA LEU A 81 4.52 3.33 6.79
C LEU A 81 4.01 3.90 5.47
N ALA A 82 4.91 4.37 4.59
CA ALA A 82 4.55 4.87 3.28
C ALA A 82 3.77 3.84 2.46
N ARG A 83 4.23 2.58 2.43
CA ARG A 83 3.49 1.47 1.76
C ARG A 83 2.10 1.26 2.36
N GLY A 84 1.96 1.36 3.68
CA GLY A 84 0.67 1.30 4.35
C GLY A 84 -0.29 2.42 3.90
N PHE A 85 0.20 3.67 3.78
CA PHE A 85 -0.61 4.80 3.33
C PHE A 85 -0.94 4.74 1.82
N PHE A 86 0.04 4.45 0.98
CA PHE A 86 -0.11 4.45 -0.47
C PHE A 86 -0.74 3.17 -1.03
N GLY A 87 -0.65 2.04 -0.32
CA GLY A 87 -1.21 0.77 -0.78
C GLY A 87 -2.69 0.85 -1.13
N ASN A 88 -3.51 1.46 -0.27
CA ASN A 88 -4.93 1.66 -0.57
C ASN A 88 -5.18 2.62 -1.76
N ALA A 89 -4.28 3.57 -2.02
CA ALA A 89 -4.37 4.41 -3.22
C ALA A 89 -4.09 3.61 -4.49
N TRP A 90 -3.07 2.76 -4.49
CA TRP A 90 -2.73 1.89 -5.63
C TRP A 90 -3.83 0.85 -5.92
N TRP A 91 -4.44 0.29 -4.88
CA TRP A 91 -5.59 -0.60 -5.03
C TRP A 91 -6.78 0.10 -5.68
N ARG A 92 -7.12 1.32 -5.23
CA ARG A 92 -8.19 2.14 -5.84
C ARG A 92 -7.91 2.47 -7.30
N ALA A 93 -6.68 2.85 -7.63
CA ALA A 93 -6.28 3.14 -9.00
C ALA A 93 -6.40 1.91 -9.91
N SER A 94 -6.06 0.72 -9.41
CA SER A 94 -6.21 -0.53 -10.15
C SER A 94 -7.67 -0.93 -10.36
N LEU A 95 -8.53 -0.78 -9.34
CA LEU A 95 -9.97 -0.99 -9.49
C LEU A 95 -10.57 -0.07 -10.56
N ARG A 96 -10.21 1.21 -10.56
CA ARG A 96 -10.60 2.15 -11.63
C ARG A 96 -10.14 1.69 -13.01
N ARG A 97 -8.89 1.22 -13.15
CA ARG A 97 -8.36 0.69 -14.42
C ARG A 97 -9.08 -0.57 -14.89
N ARG A 98 -9.64 -1.36 -13.97
CA ARG A 98 -10.42 -2.57 -14.27
C ARG A 98 -11.89 -2.29 -14.60
N GLY A 99 -12.28 -1.03 -14.72
CA GLY A 99 -13.65 -0.64 -15.07
C GLY A 99 -14.63 -0.60 -13.91
N TYR A 100 -14.15 -0.73 -12.66
CA TYR A 100 -15.03 -0.56 -11.49
C TYR A 100 -15.48 0.89 -11.38
N GLN A 101 -16.80 1.09 -11.32
CA GLN A 101 -17.37 2.41 -11.13
C GLN A 101 -17.28 2.81 -9.66
N VAL A 102 -16.90 4.06 -9.42
CA VAL A 102 -16.85 4.65 -8.08
C VAL A 102 -18.28 4.87 -7.63
N TYR A 103 -18.78 4.04 -6.72
CA TYR A 103 -20.07 4.26 -6.08
C TYR A 103 -19.84 4.82 -4.69
N VAL A 104 -20.04 6.13 -4.56
CA VAL A 104 -20.12 6.76 -3.25
C VAL A 104 -21.46 6.32 -2.65
N GLU A 105 -21.43 5.35 -1.74
CA GLU A 105 -22.59 5.00 -0.94
C GLU A 105 -22.98 6.27 -0.15
N LYS A 106 -24.00 6.98 -0.64
CA LYS A 106 -24.56 8.19 -0.04
C LYS A 106 -25.30 7.81 1.23
N ARG A 107 -24.56 7.47 2.29
CA ARG A 107 -25.15 7.14 3.58
C ARG A 107 -25.29 8.41 4.43
N ASP A 108 -26.05 9.39 3.93
CA ASP A 108 -26.53 10.57 4.68
C ASP A 108 -27.87 11.10 4.12
N ALA A 109 -28.70 10.24 3.51
CA ALA A 109 -30.12 10.51 3.40
C ALA A 109 -30.84 9.41 4.18
N VAL A 110 -31.60 9.80 5.20
CA VAL A 110 -32.30 8.95 6.18
C VAL A 110 -31.44 8.50 7.37
N THR A 111 -31.16 9.39 8.33
CA THR A 111 -31.99 9.63 9.53
C THR A 111 -31.33 10.71 10.37
#